data_AF-A0A939X4H3-F1
#
_entry.id   AF-A0A939X4H3-F1
#
_cell.length_a   1.000
_cell.length_b   1.000
_cell.length_c   1.000
_cell.angle_alpha   90.00
_cell.angle_beta   90.00
_cell.angle_gamma   90.00
#
_symmetry.space_group_name_H-M   'P 1'
#
loop_
_entity.id
_entity.type
_entity.pdbx_description
1 polymer ?
#
loop_
_entity_poly.entity_id
_entity_poly.type
_entity_poly.pdbx_seq_one_letter_code
_entity_poly.pdbx_strand_id
1 'polypeptide(L)'
;MLLASALCVSACHLKPNTKNDKKLSIVTTIFPEYDWVMNILGDKKENADVTMLLDNGVDLHSYQPTADDIVKIKTCDMFVYVGGESDEWVEDVLETADNKDMVVINLLEELGDQVKEEELIEGMQGEDEHDHDHDHGDEDHDHDEEDHDHDEHEEDHDEDHDHEHEHHHEEGEVEYDEHVWLSLKNAKILVEKISKKLQTLDATNADAFEKNSKAYIEKLDALDKEYEAAVAEGSIKTVLFGDRFPFRYLVDDYGLTYYAAFIGCSAETEASFETIA
;
A
#
# COMPACT_ATOMS: atom_id res chain seq x y z
N MET A 1 -38.64 -33.68 -51.35
CA MET A 1 -38.89 -32.23 -51.11
C MET A 1 -39.99 -32.15 -50.06
N LEU A 2 -39.81 -31.71 -48.82
CA LEU A 2 -38.72 -31.08 -48.09
C LEU A 2 -38.69 -31.70 -46.67
N LEU A 3 -37.52 -32.13 -46.21
CA LEU A 3 -37.26 -32.41 -44.79
C LEU A 3 -37.00 -31.06 -44.10
N ALA A 4 -37.87 -30.64 -43.19
CA ALA A 4 -37.58 -29.54 -42.28
C ALA A 4 -37.01 -30.13 -41.00
N SER A 5 -35.68 -30.06 -40.86
CA SER A 5 -34.94 -30.49 -39.68
C SER A 5 -35.18 -29.50 -38.55
N ALA A 6 -35.76 -29.97 -37.45
CA ALA A 6 -35.94 -29.19 -36.23
C ALA A 6 -34.56 -28.96 -35.58
N LEU A 7 -34.16 -27.69 -35.48
CA LEU A 7 -32.96 -27.28 -34.75
C LEU A 7 -33.36 -27.10 -33.28
N CYS A 8 -33.04 -28.08 -32.44
CA CYS A 8 -33.12 -27.92 -30.99
C CYS A 8 -32.02 -26.94 -30.56
N VAL A 9 -32.38 -25.68 -30.34
CA VAL A 9 -31.52 -24.74 -29.62
C VAL A 9 -31.58 -25.12 -28.16
N SER A 10 -30.55 -25.86 -27.71
CA SER A 10 -30.35 -26.14 -26.28
C SER A 10 -30.00 -24.82 -25.60
N ALA A 11 -31.01 -24.19 -24.99
CA ALA A 11 -30.80 -23.08 -24.08
C ALA A 11 -29.99 -23.60 -22.88
N CYS A 12 -28.70 -23.29 -22.86
CA CYS A 12 -27.90 -23.40 -21.66
C CYS A 12 -28.62 -22.63 -20.55
N HIS A 13 -29.15 -23.37 -19.58
CA HIS A 13 -29.57 -22.83 -18.31
C HIS A 13 -28.33 -22.23 -17.63
N LEU A 14 -28.11 -20.94 -17.82
CA LEU A 14 -27.47 -20.15 -16.78
C LEU A 14 -28.39 -20.28 -15.57
N LYS A 15 -27.98 -21.09 -14.60
CA LYS A 15 -28.61 -21.05 -13.28
C LYS A 15 -28.51 -19.60 -12.82
N PRO A 16 -29.62 -18.89 -12.55
CA PRO A 16 -29.51 -17.63 -11.84
C PRO A 16 -28.83 -17.97 -10.53
N ASN A 17 -27.67 -17.36 -10.29
CA ASN A 17 -26.96 -17.51 -9.04
C ASN A 17 -27.97 -17.15 -7.95
N THR A 18 -28.24 -18.12 -7.07
CA THR A 18 -29.11 -17.92 -5.91
C THR A 18 -28.57 -16.71 -5.16
N LYS A 19 -29.44 -15.75 -4.82
CA LYS A 19 -29.10 -14.63 -3.93
C LYS A 19 -28.22 -15.16 -2.80
N ASN A 20 -26.93 -14.82 -2.84
CA ASN A 20 -26.11 -14.92 -1.66
C ASN A 20 -26.62 -13.78 -0.78
N ASP A 21 -27.45 -14.11 0.22
CA ASP A 21 -27.82 -13.19 1.30
C ASP A 21 -26.58 -12.84 2.18
N LYS A 22 -25.39 -13.31 1.83
CA LYS A 22 -24.11 -12.95 2.45
C LYS A 22 -23.60 -11.68 1.79
N LYS A 23 -23.38 -10.66 2.61
CA LYS A 23 -22.72 -9.42 2.20
C LYS A 23 -21.27 -9.69 1.81
N LEU A 24 -20.77 -8.90 0.87
CA LEU A 24 -19.36 -8.90 0.47
C LEU A 24 -18.51 -8.34 1.62
N SER A 25 -17.50 -9.07 2.08
CA SER A 25 -16.56 -8.57 3.09
C SER A 25 -15.37 -7.91 2.38
N ILE A 26 -15.16 -6.61 2.61
CA ILE A 26 -14.06 -5.85 2.02
C ILE A 26 -13.21 -5.27 3.14
N VAL A 27 -11.90 -5.44 3.07
CA VAL A 27 -10.93 -4.85 3.98
C VAL A 27 -10.04 -3.88 3.21
N THR A 28 -9.80 -2.71 3.78
CA THR A 28 -8.89 -1.68 3.26
C THR A 28 -7.89 -1.29 4.35
N THR A 29 -6.66 -0.90 4.02
CA THR A 29 -5.71 -0.44 5.05
C THR A 29 -6.04 0.99 5.45
N ILE A 30 -6.07 1.91 4.49
CA ILE A 30 -6.16 3.36 4.73
C ILE A 30 -7.49 4.00 4.29
N PHE A 31 -7.70 5.25 4.70
CA PHE A 31 -8.92 6.01 4.41
C PHE A 31 -9.20 6.27 2.92
N PRO A 32 -8.22 6.64 2.06
CA PRO A 32 -8.46 6.81 0.64
C PRO A 32 -9.12 5.59 -0.02
N GLU A 33 -8.59 4.39 0.23
CA GLU A 33 -9.12 3.12 -0.26
C GLU A 33 -10.55 2.87 0.24
N TYR A 34 -10.77 3.06 1.54
CA TYR A 34 -12.07 2.96 2.18
C TYR A 34 -13.09 3.89 1.50
N ASP A 35 -12.75 5.18 1.34
CA ASP A 35 -13.64 6.17 0.72
C ASP A 35 -13.94 5.81 -0.74
N TRP A 36 -12.93 5.38 -1.51
CA TRP A 36 -13.12 4.97 -2.89
C TRP A 36 -14.07 3.78 -3.00
N VAL A 37 -13.85 2.72 -2.21
CA VAL A 37 -14.74 1.55 -2.14
C VAL A 37 -16.16 1.99 -1.76
N MET A 38 -16.31 2.83 -0.75
CA MET A 38 -17.62 3.31 -0.29
C MET A 38 -18.34 4.14 -1.36
N ASN A 39 -17.63 4.98 -2.12
CA ASN A 39 -18.19 5.75 -3.23
C ASN A 39 -18.60 4.84 -4.40
N ILE A 40 -17.81 3.81 -4.72
CA ILE A 40 -18.14 2.84 -5.77
C ILE A 40 -19.38 2.02 -5.37
N LEU A 41 -19.43 1.53 -4.13
CA LEU A 41 -20.59 0.81 -3.60
C LEU A 41 -21.84 1.70 -3.62
N GLY A 42 -21.72 2.97 -3.23
CA GLY A 42 -22.78 3.97 -3.32
C GLY A 42 -24.09 3.53 -2.66
N ASP A 43 -25.15 3.42 -3.47
CA ASP A 43 -26.48 2.97 -3.03
C ASP A 43 -26.59 1.45 -2.79
N LYS A 44 -25.50 0.69 -2.98
CA LYS A 44 -25.41 -0.75 -2.73
C LYS A 44 -24.60 -1.10 -1.50
N LYS A 45 -24.14 -0.11 -0.73
CA LYS A 45 -23.29 -0.32 0.45
C LYS A 45 -23.89 -1.26 1.50
N GLU A 46 -25.22 -1.41 1.59
CA GLU A 46 -25.81 -2.42 2.49
C GLU A 46 -25.47 -3.87 2.11
N ASN A 47 -25.02 -4.11 0.88
CA ASN A 47 -24.64 -5.44 0.39
C ASN A 47 -23.15 -5.76 0.66
N ALA A 48 -22.41 -4.86 1.31
CA ALA A 48 -21.03 -5.08 1.70
C ALA A 48 -20.81 -4.68 3.17
N ASP A 49 -19.88 -5.36 3.83
CA ASP A 49 -19.30 -4.94 5.09
C ASP A 49 -17.86 -4.49 4.77
N VAL A 50 -17.60 -3.19 4.89
CA VAL A 50 -16.30 -2.57 4.56
C VAL A 50 -15.59 -2.19 5.84
N THR A 51 -14.38 -2.71 6.04
CA THR A 51 -13.53 -2.42 7.20
C THR A 51 -12.29 -1.66 6.76
N MET A 52 -11.95 -0.60 7.49
CA MET A 52 -10.68 0.12 7.38
C MET A 52 -9.81 -0.27 8.57
N LEU A 53 -8.58 -0.72 8.34
CA LEU A 53 -7.70 -1.20 9.41
C LEU A 53 -7.12 -0.03 10.23
N LEU A 54 -6.61 1.01 9.57
CA LEU A 54 -6.01 2.16 10.23
C LEU A 54 -7.09 3.19 10.62
N ASP A 55 -8.08 2.77 11.40
CA ASP A 55 -9.22 3.62 11.83
C ASP A 55 -9.00 4.43 13.10
N ASN A 56 -7.88 4.19 13.79
CA ASN A 56 -7.58 4.75 15.12
C ASN A 56 -6.52 5.86 15.12
N GLY A 57 -6.16 6.40 13.95
CA GLY A 57 -5.11 7.42 13.82
C GLY A 57 -3.70 6.89 14.07
N VAL A 58 -3.51 5.58 13.84
CA VAL A 58 -2.18 4.96 13.80
C VAL A 58 -1.49 5.42 12.52
N ASP A 59 -0.21 5.73 12.64
CA ASP A 59 0.65 6.09 11.53
C ASP A 59 0.92 4.87 10.64
N LEU A 60 0.85 5.04 9.32
CA LEU A 60 0.91 3.90 8.39
C LEU A 60 2.31 3.30 8.31
N HIS A 61 3.34 4.14 8.41
CA HIS A 61 4.77 3.79 8.36
C HIS A 61 5.22 2.91 9.52
N SER A 62 4.42 2.82 10.58
CA SER A 62 4.72 2.03 11.78
C SER A 62 3.60 1.06 12.16
N TYR A 63 2.65 0.85 11.25
CA TYR A 63 1.49 -0.01 11.52
C TYR A 63 1.89 -1.48 11.49
N GLN A 64 1.57 -2.19 12.58
CA GLN A 64 1.59 -3.65 12.61
C GLN A 64 0.17 -4.19 12.78
N PRO A 65 -0.29 -5.13 11.93
CA PRO A 65 -1.62 -5.70 12.06
C PRO A 65 -1.82 -6.45 13.37
N THR A 66 -2.98 -6.29 13.99
CA THR A 66 -3.35 -7.10 15.14
C THR A 66 -3.82 -8.50 14.69
N ALA A 67 -3.86 -9.45 15.63
CA ALA A 67 -4.43 -10.78 15.34
C ALA A 67 -5.87 -10.72 14.80
N ASP A 68 -6.67 -9.74 15.26
CA ASP A 68 -8.02 -9.53 14.76
C ASP A 68 -8.02 -9.02 13.31
N ASP A 69 -7.07 -8.17 12.94
CA ASP A 69 -6.93 -7.66 11.57
C ASP A 69 -6.50 -8.77 10.62
N ILE A 70 -5.55 -9.60 11.02
CA ILE A 70 -5.13 -10.80 10.28
C ILE A 70 -6.34 -11.70 10.02
N VAL A 71 -7.20 -11.96 11.02
CA VAL A 71 -8.41 -12.78 10.83
C VAL A 71 -9.39 -12.14 9.83
N LYS A 72 -9.57 -10.81 9.88
CA LYS A 72 -10.43 -10.10 8.91
C LYS A 72 -9.88 -10.25 7.49
N ILE A 73 -8.58 -10.02 7.28
CA ILE A 73 -7.94 -10.12 5.97
C ILE A 73 -8.06 -11.54 5.43
N LYS A 74 -7.65 -12.56 6.21
CA LYS A 74 -7.64 -13.97 5.79
C LYS A 74 -8.99 -14.49 5.30
N THR A 75 -10.09 -13.90 5.76
CA THR A 75 -11.46 -14.36 5.49
C THR A 75 -12.26 -13.44 4.58
N CYS A 76 -11.75 -12.25 4.23
CA CYS A 76 -12.47 -11.29 3.41
C CYS A 76 -12.57 -11.75 1.95
N ASP A 77 -13.52 -11.17 1.22
CA ASP A 77 -13.71 -11.43 -0.21
C ASP A 77 -12.79 -10.53 -1.05
N MET A 78 -12.42 -9.36 -0.53
CA MET A 78 -11.53 -8.40 -1.18
C MET A 78 -10.67 -7.66 -0.15
N PHE A 79 -9.37 -7.59 -0.41
CA PHE A 79 -8.41 -6.80 0.36
C PHE A 79 -7.75 -5.75 -0.53
N VAL A 80 -7.79 -4.49 -0.11
CA VAL A 80 -7.14 -3.35 -0.77
C VAL A 80 -6.11 -2.78 0.20
N TYR A 81 -4.90 -2.53 -0.29
CA TYR A 81 -3.81 -1.98 0.49
C TYR A 81 -2.87 -1.19 -0.42
N VAL A 82 -2.01 -0.37 0.17
CA VAL A 82 -1.15 0.55 -0.56
C VAL A 82 -0.09 -0.27 -1.30
N GLY A 83 0.65 -1.09 -0.55
CA GLY A 83 1.90 -1.72 -0.99
C GLY A 83 3.11 -0.85 -0.67
N GLY A 84 4.30 -1.31 -1.02
CA GLY A 84 5.54 -0.67 -0.60
C GLY A 84 5.96 -1.13 0.80
N GLU A 85 6.92 -0.43 1.38
CA GLU A 85 7.61 -0.82 2.62
C GLU A 85 6.66 -0.85 3.83
N SER A 86 5.74 0.12 3.93
CA SER A 86 4.76 0.16 5.03
C SER A 86 3.80 -1.03 5.06
N ASP A 87 3.68 -1.76 3.96
CA ASP A 87 2.78 -2.90 3.80
C ASP A 87 3.53 -4.23 3.58
N GLU A 88 4.83 -4.35 3.88
CA GLU A 88 5.61 -5.60 3.74
C GLU A 88 4.96 -6.79 4.48
N TRP A 89 4.38 -6.53 5.65
CA TRP A 89 3.67 -7.52 6.48
C TRP A 89 2.50 -8.20 5.74
N VAL A 90 2.00 -7.61 4.65
CA VAL A 90 0.86 -8.13 3.89
C VAL A 90 1.19 -9.49 3.27
N GLU A 91 2.42 -9.71 2.78
CA GLU A 91 2.78 -10.98 2.11
C GLU A 91 2.55 -12.17 3.04
N ASP A 92 3.10 -12.11 4.25
CA ASP A 92 2.94 -13.14 5.29
C ASP A 92 1.47 -13.40 5.64
N VAL A 93 0.66 -12.34 5.71
CA VAL A 93 -0.78 -12.49 5.99
C VAL A 93 -1.49 -13.20 4.85
N LEU A 94 -1.16 -12.86 3.60
CA LEU A 94 -1.76 -13.45 2.40
C LEU A 94 -1.38 -14.92 2.19
N GLU A 95 -0.16 -15.34 2.54
CA GLU A 95 0.24 -16.75 2.50
C GLU A 95 -0.70 -17.63 3.32
N THR A 96 -1.15 -17.10 4.45
CA THR A 96 -2.02 -17.82 5.39
C THR A 96 -3.52 -17.61 5.13
N ALA A 97 -3.92 -16.91 4.05
CA ALA A 97 -5.32 -16.60 3.75
C ALA A 97 -6.21 -17.86 3.67
N ASP A 98 -7.37 -17.82 4.34
CA ASP A 98 -8.35 -18.91 4.31
C ASP A 98 -9.20 -18.84 3.04
N ASN A 99 -9.53 -17.63 2.58
CA ASN A 99 -10.21 -17.41 1.31
C ASN A 99 -9.20 -17.41 0.14
N LYS A 100 -9.09 -18.55 -0.55
CA LYS A 100 -8.21 -18.69 -1.73
C LYS A 100 -8.74 -18.02 -2.99
N ASP A 101 -10.00 -17.58 -3.00
CA ASP A 101 -10.62 -16.81 -4.09
C ASP A 101 -10.64 -15.30 -3.78
N MET A 102 -9.97 -14.86 -2.71
CA MET A 102 -9.88 -13.45 -2.32
C MET A 102 -9.29 -12.61 -3.46
N VAL A 103 -9.91 -11.47 -3.72
CA VAL A 103 -9.35 -10.48 -4.64
C VAL A 103 -8.47 -9.52 -3.87
N VAL A 104 -7.19 -9.54 -4.18
CA VAL A 104 -6.19 -8.65 -3.59
C VAL A 104 -5.88 -7.51 -4.54
N ILE A 105 -5.79 -6.29 -4.02
CA ILE A 105 -5.40 -5.09 -4.77
C ILE A 105 -4.29 -4.36 -4.01
N ASN A 106 -3.11 -4.34 -4.61
CA ASN A 106 -1.98 -3.49 -4.25
C ASN A 106 -2.03 -2.22 -5.11
N LEU A 107 -2.09 -1.03 -4.51
CA LEU A 107 -2.19 0.22 -5.27
C LEU A 107 -0.95 0.49 -6.12
N LEU A 108 0.25 0.25 -5.59
CA LEU A 108 1.51 0.45 -6.32
C LEU A 108 1.56 -0.46 -7.55
N GLU A 109 1.25 -1.75 -7.39
CA GLU A 109 1.22 -2.69 -8.52
C GLU A 109 0.17 -2.31 -9.58
N GLU A 110 -1.02 -1.85 -9.18
CA GLU A 110 -2.05 -1.44 -10.13
C GLU A 110 -1.69 -0.18 -10.93
N LEU A 111 -0.80 0.66 -10.38
CA LEU A 111 -0.26 1.86 -11.03
C LEU A 111 0.94 1.58 -11.94
N GLY A 112 1.75 0.58 -11.62
CA GLY A 112 2.91 0.15 -12.42
C GLY A 112 3.89 1.31 -12.66
N ASP A 113 4.22 1.59 -13.92
CA ASP A 113 5.18 2.64 -14.33
C ASP A 113 4.85 4.07 -13.85
N GLN A 114 3.70 4.30 -13.21
CA GLN A 114 3.33 5.60 -12.63
C GLN A 114 3.81 5.77 -11.19
N VAL A 115 4.22 4.69 -10.52
CA VAL A 115 4.85 4.75 -9.20
C VAL A 115 6.23 5.39 -9.35
N LYS A 116 6.60 6.21 -8.38
CA LYS A 116 7.86 6.96 -8.40
C LYS A 116 8.76 6.50 -7.28
N GLU A 117 10.04 6.34 -7.58
CA GLU A 117 11.10 6.03 -6.61
C GLU A 117 11.24 7.17 -5.61
N GLU A 118 11.34 6.90 -4.31
CA GLU A 118 11.61 7.91 -3.26
C GLU A 118 12.75 8.85 -3.71
N GLU A 119 12.64 10.15 -3.45
CA GLU A 119 13.65 11.12 -3.91
C GLU A 119 14.17 12.03 -2.80
N LEU A 120 15.49 12.14 -2.76
CA LEU A 120 16.19 13.11 -1.93
C LEU A 120 16.46 14.39 -2.74
N ILE A 121 15.87 15.51 -2.31
CA ILE A 121 16.10 16.83 -2.91
C ILE A 121 16.98 17.72 -2.03
N GLU A 122 17.52 18.79 -2.62
CA GLU A 122 18.38 19.75 -1.92
C GLU A 122 17.71 20.28 -0.64
N GLY A 123 18.41 20.14 0.49
CA GLY A 123 17.96 20.60 1.79
C GLY A 123 17.26 19.53 2.64
N MET A 124 16.91 18.37 2.08
CA MET A 124 16.42 17.24 2.88
C MET A 124 17.55 16.58 3.65
N GLN A 125 17.23 16.10 4.85
CA GLN A 125 18.01 15.08 5.54
C GLN A 125 17.71 13.74 4.87
N GLY A 126 18.75 13.07 4.39
CA GLY A 126 18.64 11.68 3.94
C GLY A 126 18.51 10.75 5.13
N GLU A 127 18.17 9.49 4.86
CA GLU A 127 18.36 8.46 5.88
C GLU A 127 19.86 8.32 6.14
N ASP A 128 20.26 8.28 7.40
CA ASP A 128 21.65 8.06 7.75
C ASP A 128 22.06 6.67 7.23
N GLU A 129 22.68 6.62 6.05
CA GLU A 129 23.57 5.52 5.71
C GLU A 129 24.62 5.52 6.83
N HIS A 130 24.48 4.61 7.79
CA HIS A 130 25.53 4.28 8.73
C HIS A 130 26.68 3.66 7.95
N ASP A 131 27.41 4.50 7.24
CA ASP A 131 28.72 4.25 6.66
C ASP A 131 29.71 4.18 7.84
N HIS A 132 29.53 3.16 8.69
CA HIS A 132 30.58 2.67 9.55
C HIS A 132 31.55 1.90 8.67
N ASP A 133 32.26 2.64 7.83
CA ASP A 133 33.52 2.22 7.24
C ASP A 133 34.48 2.07 8.44
N HIS A 134 34.38 0.92 9.11
CA HIS A 134 35.36 0.46 10.07
C HIS A 134 36.61 0.19 9.26
N ASP A 135 37.42 1.24 9.12
CA ASP A 135 38.86 1.16 8.85
C ASP A 135 39.46 0.23 9.89
N HIS A 136 39.46 -1.08 9.59
CA HIS A 136 40.25 -2.07 10.28
C HIS A 136 41.70 -1.80 9.90
N GLY A 137 42.28 -0.79 10.55
CA GLY A 137 43.72 -0.65 10.65
C GLY A 137 44.28 -1.94 11.21
N ASP A 138 45.05 -2.64 10.37
CA ASP A 138 45.88 -3.77 10.73
C ASP A 138 46.71 -3.44 11.99
N GLU A 139 46.31 -3.97 13.15
CA GLU A 139 47.22 -4.20 14.26
C GLU A 139 47.33 -5.70 14.49
N ASP A 140 48.42 -6.23 13.92
CA ASP A 140 48.98 -7.56 14.17
C ASP A 140 48.98 -7.86 15.69
N HIS A 141 48.14 -8.81 16.11
CA HIS A 141 48.28 -9.47 17.40
C HIS A 141 48.69 -10.93 17.18
N ASP A 142 50.00 -11.15 17.30
CA ASP A 142 50.65 -12.45 17.44
C ASP A 142 49.95 -13.28 18.53
N HIS A 143 49.43 -14.45 18.13
CA HIS A 143 49.01 -15.51 19.05
C HIS A 143 50.22 -16.37 19.40
N ASP A 144 50.75 -16.21 20.61
CA ASP A 144 51.55 -17.23 21.28
C ASP A 144 50.60 -18.24 21.95
N GLU A 145 50.85 -19.52 21.69
CA GLU A 145 50.19 -20.68 22.27
C GLU A 145 50.43 -20.77 23.78
N GLU A 146 49.44 -21.26 24.56
CA GLU A 146 49.64 -22.29 25.59
C GLU A 146 48.35 -23.09 25.86
N ASP A 147 48.53 -24.42 25.91
CA ASP A 147 47.60 -25.47 26.35
C ASP A 147 46.87 -25.14 27.66
N HIS A 148 45.58 -25.49 27.76
CA HIS A 148 45.04 -26.09 28.99
C HIS A 148 43.81 -26.97 28.72
N ASP A 149 44.01 -28.26 28.99
CA ASP A 149 43.06 -29.36 29.08
C ASP A 149 42.27 -29.28 30.42
N HIS A 150 40.93 -29.37 30.40
CA HIS A 150 40.13 -30.05 31.44
C HIS A 150 38.60 -30.09 31.17
N ASP A 151 38.13 -31.34 31.03
CA ASP A 151 36.88 -32.01 31.44
C ASP A 151 35.63 -31.25 31.94
N GLU A 152 34.50 -31.72 31.37
CA GLU A 152 33.14 -31.94 31.92
C GLU A 152 32.47 -30.85 32.78
N HIS A 153 31.46 -30.19 32.21
CA HIS A 153 30.22 -29.83 32.93
C HIS A 153 29.02 -29.82 31.97
N GLU A 154 28.03 -30.67 32.25
CA GLU A 154 26.66 -30.54 31.75
C GLU A 154 25.96 -29.39 32.48
N GLU A 155 25.44 -28.42 31.74
CA GLU A 155 24.42 -27.48 32.21
C GLU A 155 23.46 -27.23 31.03
N ASP A 156 22.16 -27.45 31.29
CA ASP A 156 21.03 -27.13 30.42
C ASP A 156 21.15 -25.69 29.89
N HIS A 157 21.09 -25.53 28.57
CA HIS A 157 20.80 -24.25 27.93
C HIS A 157 19.46 -24.36 27.22
N ASP A 158 18.43 -23.81 27.84
CA ASP A 158 17.22 -23.34 27.18
C ASP A 158 17.66 -22.28 26.14
N GLU A 159 17.76 -22.67 24.87
CA GLU A 159 17.88 -21.72 23.76
C GLU A 159 16.46 -21.21 23.43
N ASP A 160 16.09 -20.10 24.10
CA ASP A 160 15.11 -19.16 23.57
C ASP A 160 15.65 -18.67 22.21
N HIS A 161 15.15 -19.25 21.12
CA HIS A 161 15.30 -18.70 19.78
C HIS A 161 14.39 -17.47 19.66
N ASP A 162 14.85 -16.33 20.20
CA ASP A 162 14.44 -15.03 19.69
C ASP A 162 14.98 -14.94 18.26
N HIS A 163 14.11 -15.24 17.30
CA HIS A 163 14.33 -14.85 15.91
C HIS A 163 14.11 -13.34 15.81
N GLU A 164 15.14 -12.57 16.19
CA GLU A 164 15.30 -11.22 15.67
C GLU A 164 15.41 -11.35 14.15
N HIS A 165 14.38 -10.93 13.44
CA HIS A 165 14.42 -10.79 11.99
C HIS A 165 15.39 -9.66 11.68
N GLU A 166 16.65 -10.02 11.41
CA GLU A 166 17.61 -9.12 10.77
C GLU A 166 17.06 -8.78 9.39
N HIS A 167 16.52 -7.56 9.25
CA HIS A 167 16.19 -6.96 7.97
C HIS A 167 17.51 -6.78 7.21
N HIS A 168 17.82 -7.73 6.35
CA HIS A 168 18.85 -7.59 5.34
C HIS A 168 18.35 -6.56 4.32
N HIS A 169 18.65 -5.28 4.54
CA HIS A 169 18.60 -4.29 3.47
C HIS A 169 19.67 -4.70 2.44
N GLU A 170 19.26 -5.25 1.30
CA GLU A 170 20.16 -5.36 0.15
C GLU A 170 20.48 -3.93 -0.31
N GLU A 171 21.75 -3.54 -0.25
CA GLU A 171 22.21 -2.27 -0.81
C GLU A 171 21.77 -2.15 -2.27
N GLY A 172 20.87 -1.22 -2.55
CA GLY A 172 20.44 -0.86 -3.90
C GLY A 172 19.04 -1.33 -4.32
N GLU A 173 18.18 -1.76 -3.38
CA GLU A 173 16.75 -1.82 -3.69
C GLU A 173 16.17 -0.41 -3.86
N VAL A 174 15.30 -0.26 -4.87
CA VAL A 174 14.68 1.02 -5.18
C VAL A 174 13.47 1.18 -4.28
N GLU A 175 13.57 2.10 -3.31
CA GLU A 175 12.45 2.50 -2.47
C GLU A 175 11.46 3.32 -3.29
N TYR A 176 10.16 3.07 -3.12
CA TYR A 176 9.11 3.77 -3.86
C TYR A 176 8.27 4.63 -2.93
N ASP A 177 7.96 5.85 -3.38
CA ASP A 177 7.03 6.73 -2.67
C ASP A 177 5.61 6.14 -2.74
N GLU A 178 5.14 5.68 -1.58
CA GLU A 178 3.87 4.99 -1.40
C GLU A 178 2.65 5.92 -1.36
N HIS A 179 2.85 7.25 -1.30
CA HIS A 179 1.80 8.25 -1.17
C HIS A 179 1.01 8.52 -2.47
N VAL A 180 0.83 7.47 -3.27
CA VAL A 180 0.21 7.49 -4.61
C VAL A 180 -1.20 8.06 -4.63
N TRP A 181 -1.93 7.98 -3.51
CA TRP A 181 -3.30 8.48 -3.38
C TRP A 181 -3.39 10.01 -3.35
N LEU A 182 -2.27 10.72 -3.13
CA LEU A 182 -2.22 12.19 -3.13
C LEU A 182 -2.18 12.80 -4.54
N SER A 183 -2.11 11.96 -5.60
CA SER A 183 -2.47 12.38 -6.96
C SER A 183 -3.93 12.08 -7.27
N LEU A 184 -4.67 13.12 -7.70
CA LEU A 184 -6.03 12.94 -8.21
C LEU A 184 -6.05 12.14 -9.52
N LYS A 185 -4.95 12.18 -10.30
CA LYS A 185 -4.81 11.41 -11.54
C LYS A 185 -4.67 9.92 -11.22
N ASN A 186 -3.84 9.56 -10.24
CA ASN A 186 -3.71 8.19 -9.74
C ASN A 186 -5.03 7.70 -9.11
N ALA A 187 -5.66 8.52 -8.26
CA ALA A 187 -6.92 8.18 -7.60
C ALA A 187 -8.02 7.79 -8.62
N LYS A 188 -8.11 8.50 -9.75
CA LYS A 188 -9.05 8.15 -10.84
C LYS A 188 -8.78 6.74 -11.38
N ILE A 189 -7.53 6.41 -11.66
CA ILE A 189 -7.12 5.09 -12.17
C ILE A 189 -7.47 3.99 -11.16
N LEU A 190 -7.09 4.19 -9.90
CA LEU A 190 -7.33 3.24 -8.81
C LEU A 190 -8.82 3.00 -8.58
N VAL A 191 -9.65 4.06 -8.59
CA VAL A 191 -11.11 3.95 -8.51
C VAL A 191 -11.69 3.11 -9.66
N GLU A 192 -11.19 3.28 -10.88
CA GLU A 192 -11.61 2.45 -12.03
C GLU A 192 -11.22 0.98 -11.83
N LYS A 193 -9.97 0.70 -11.41
CA LYS A 193 -9.48 -0.65 -11.16
C LYS A 193 -10.28 -1.36 -10.06
N ILE A 194 -10.45 -0.71 -8.91
CA ILE A 194 -11.26 -1.20 -7.78
C ILE A 194 -12.69 -1.50 -8.24
N SER A 195 -13.31 -0.58 -9.00
CA SER A 195 -14.66 -0.78 -9.52
C SER A 195 -14.76 -2.01 -10.43
N LYS A 196 -13.76 -2.25 -11.29
CA LYS A 196 -13.74 -3.42 -12.17
C LYS A 196 -13.60 -4.74 -11.42
N LYS A 197 -12.81 -4.76 -10.33
CA LYS A 197 -12.70 -5.93 -9.45
C LYS A 197 -14.01 -6.17 -8.70
N LEU A 198 -14.65 -5.13 -8.15
CA LEU A 198 -15.97 -5.22 -7.51
C LEU A 198 -17.06 -5.73 -8.46
N GLN A 199 -17.05 -5.30 -9.72
CA GLN A 199 -17.96 -5.82 -10.76
C GLN A 199 -17.79 -7.32 -11.00
N THR A 200 -16.59 -7.85 -10.80
CA THR A 200 -16.30 -9.29 -10.93
C THR A 200 -16.80 -10.07 -9.72
N LEU A 201 -16.62 -9.52 -8.52
CA LEU A 201 -17.07 -10.12 -7.26
C LEU A 201 -18.60 -10.12 -7.12
N ASP A 202 -19.26 -9.04 -7.54
CA ASP A 202 -20.72 -8.94 -7.52
C ASP A 202 -21.26 -8.42 -8.86
N ALA A 203 -21.36 -9.37 -9.79
CA ALA A 203 -21.93 -9.16 -11.12
C ALA A 203 -23.40 -8.70 -11.09
N THR A 204 -24.13 -8.89 -9.97
CA THR A 204 -25.53 -8.44 -9.87
C THR A 204 -25.61 -6.92 -9.75
N ASN A 205 -24.64 -6.30 -9.08
CA ASN A 205 -24.57 -4.86 -8.88
C ASN A 205 -23.54 -4.17 -9.79
N ALA A 206 -22.95 -4.88 -10.76
CA ALA A 206 -21.89 -4.37 -11.62
C ALA A 206 -22.22 -3.03 -12.32
N ASP A 207 -23.41 -2.91 -12.92
CA ASP A 207 -23.84 -1.66 -13.57
C ASP A 207 -23.91 -0.48 -12.59
N ALA A 208 -24.28 -0.74 -11.33
CA ALA A 208 -24.31 0.28 -10.29
C ALA A 208 -22.90 0.73 -9.91
N PHE A 209 -21.97 -0.21 -9.71
CA PHE A 209 -20.57 0.10 -9.41
C PHE A 209 -19.88 0.87 -10.53
N GLU A 210 -20.13 0.50 -11.79
CA GLU A 210 -19.58 1.24 -12.93
C GLU A 210 -20.12 2.67 -12.98
N LYS A 211 -21.44 2.84 -12.79
CA LYS A 211 -22.07 4.16 -12.79
C LYS A 211 -21.56 5.03 -11.63
N ASN A 212 -21.47 4.48 -10.43
CA ASN A 212 -21.04 5.20 -9.23
C ASN A 212 -19.56 5.60 -9.33
N SER A 213 -18.71 4.68 -9.81
CA SER A 213 -17.29 4.95 -10.10
C SER A 213 -17.13 6.12 -11.08
N LYS A 214 -17.84 6.10 -12.23
CA LYS A 214 -17.82 7.22 -13.19
C LYS A 214 -18.25 8.54 -12.57
N ALA A 215 -19.32 8.53 -11.77
CA ALA A 215 -19.80 9.72 -11.09
C ALA A 215 -18.81 10.25 -10.05
N TYR A 216 -18.03 9.38 -9.39
CA TYR A 216 -16.97 9.79 -8.46
C TYR A 216 -15.76 10.34 -9.21
N ILE A 217 -15.35 9.70 -10.32
CA ILE A 217 -14.28 10.18 -11.20
C ILE A 217 -14.61 11.57 -11.76
N GLU A 218 -15.86 11.85 -12.13
CA GLU A 218 -16.29 13.19 -12.53
C GLU A 218 -16.10 14.24 -11.42
N LYS A 219 -16.24 13.87 -10.13
CA LYS A 219 -15.94 14.76 -9.00
C LYS A 219 -14.43 14.97 -8.85
N LEU A 220 -13.64 13.90 -9.01
CA LEU A 220 -12.17 14.01 -8.99
C LEU A 220 -11.68 14.91 -10.12
N ASP A 221 -12.23 14.79 -11.33
CA ASP A 221 -11.94 15.67 -12.48
C ASP A 221 -12.34 17.13 -12.23
N ALA A 222 -13.42 17.36 -11.49
CA ALA A 222 -13.81 18.72 -11.10
C ALA A 222 -12.82 19.30 -10.09
N LEU A 223 -12.42 18.50 -9.09
CA LEU A 223 -11.46 18.89 -8.07
C LEU A 223 -10.06 19.14 -8.66
N ASP A 224 -9.62 18.30 -9.60
CA ASP A 224 -8.39 18.45 -10.39
C ASP A 224 -8.33 19.83 -11.06
N LYS A 225 -9.42 20.25 -11.71
CA LYS A 225 -9.53 21.60 -12.30
C LYS A 225 -9.53 22.72 -11.27
N GLU A 226 -10.11 22.50 -10.10
CA GLU A 226 -10.06 23.47 -9.00
C GLU A 226 -8.62 23.63 -8.49
N TYR A 227 -7.86 22.54 -8.38
CA TYR A 227 -6.45 22.56 -8.01
C TYR A 227 -5.61 23.26 -9.09
N GLU A 228 -5.81 22.93 -10.37
CA GLU A 228 -5.15 23.62 -11.49
C GLU A 228 -5.40 25.13 -11.46
N ALA A 229 -6.64 25.55 -11.23
CA ALA A 229 -7.01 26.96 -11.15
C ALA A 229 -6.36 27.66 -9.95
N ALA A 230 -6.44 27.04 -8.77
CA ALA A 230 -5.84 27.58 -7.54
C ALA A 230 -4.32 27.73 -7.69
N VAL A 231 -3.66 26.71 -8.25
CA VAL A 231 -2.24 26.77 -8.56
C VAL A 231 -1.98 27.87 -9.56
N ALA A 232 -2.71 27.97 -10.68
CA ALA A 232 -2.49 29.00 -11.70
C ALA A 232 -2.59 30.44 -11.15
N GLU A 233 -3.55 30.70 -10.25
CA GLU A 233 -3.75 32.00 -9.61
C GLU A 233 -2.66 32.36 -8.59
N GLY A 234 -2.01 31.36 -7.98
CA GLY A 234 -0.97 31.57 -6.97
C GLY A 234 0.27 32.28 -7.52
N SER A 235 0.76 33.32 -6.84
CA SER A 235 2.02 33.99 -7.22
C SER A 235 3.27 33.24 -6.74
N ILE A 236 3.11 32.32 -5.79
CA ILE A 236 4.17 31.47 -5.23
C ILE A 236 3.86 30.04 -5.65
N LYS A 237 4.84 29.37 -6.26
CA LYS A 237 4.74 27.97 -6.74
C LYS A 237 5.57 27.00 -5.90
N THR A 238 6.06 27.47 -4.76
CA THR A 238 6.94 26.71 -3.87
C THR A 238 6.20 26.38 -2.59
N VAL A 239 6.27 25.12 -2.17
CA VAL A 239 5.76 24.66 -0.87
C VAL A 239 6.95 24.31 0.02
N LEU A 240 6.87 24.72 1.29
CA LEU A 240 7.90 24.42 2.29
C LEU A 240 7.27 23.58 3.39
N PHE A 241 7.81 22.39 3.60
CA PHE A 241 7.42 21.46 4.65
C PHE A 241 8.55 21.36 5.67
N GLY A 242 8.23 21.54 6.95
CA GLY A 242 9.21 21.41 8.04
C GLY A 242 9.35 19.98 8.57
N ASP A 243 8.86 19.00 7.80
CA ASP A 243 8.69 17.61 8.20
C ASP A 243 8.78 16.72 6.95
N ARG A 244 8.42 15.44 7.07
CA ARG A 244 8.27 14.46 5.98
C ARG A 244 7.35 14.98 4.87
N PHE A 245 7.61 14.51 3.65
CA PHE A 245 6.94 15.04 2.47
C PHE A 245 6.10 13.99 1.71
N PRO A 246 4.83 13.78 2.10
CA PRO A 246 3.96 12.83 1.41
C PRO A 246 3.38 13.39 0.10
N PHE A 247 3.64 14.65 -0.25
CA PHE A 247 2.91 15.36 -1.31
C PHE A 247 3.58 15.31 -2.68
N ARG A 248 4.55 14.43 -2.91
CA ARG A 248 5.32 14.38 -4.16
C ARG A 248 4.46 14.22 -5.40
N TYR A 249 3.54 13.26 -5.40
CA TYR A 249 2.61 13.06 -6.50
C TYR A 249 1.76 14.30 -6.79
N LEU A 250 1.35 15.03 -5.73
CA LEU A 250 0.59 16.27 -5.86
C LEU A 250 1.45 17.38 -6.47
N VAL A 251 2.66 17.63 -5.96
CA VAL A 251 3.47 18.75 -6.47
C VAL A 251 3.89 18.54 -7.92
N ASP A 252 4.18 17.31 -8.31
CA ASP A 252 4.47 16.97 -9.70
C ASP A 252 3.25 17.14 -10.61
N ASP A 253 2.07 16.75 -10.13
CA ASP A 253 0.84 16.85 -10.91
C ASP A 253 0.52 18.29 -11.35
N TYR A 254 0.92 19.27 -10.54
CA TYR A 254 0.63 20.69 -10.75
C TYR A 254 1.89 21.56 -10.99
N GLY A 255 3.07 20.94 -11.13
CA GLY A 255 4.32 21.64 -11.41
C GLY A 255 4.74 22.62 -10.30
N LEU A 256 4.54 22.24 -9.04
CA LEU A 256 5.00 22.98 -7.87
C LEU A 256 6.43 22.55 -7.51
N THR A 257 7.22 23.50 -7.02
CA THR A 257 8.50 23.20 -6.37
C THR A 257 8.26 22.94 -4.90
N TYR A 258 9.06 22.08 -4.27
CA TYR A 258 8.96 21.85 -2.84
C TYR A 258 10.33 21.81 -2.18
N TYR A 259 10.32 22.02 -0.87
CA TYR A 259 11.41 21.77 0.06
C TYR A 259 10.82 21.08 1.28
N ALA A 260 11.51 20.07 1.80
CA ALA A 260 11.10 19.35 2.99
C ALA A 260 12.30 19.06 3.89
N ALA A 261 12.04 18.83 5.18
CA ALA A 261 13.10 18.48 6.12
C ALA A 261 13.54 17.02 5.94
N PHE A 262 12.60 16.12 5.64
CA PHE A 262 12.84 14.69 5.49
C PHE A 262 12.16 14.16 4.23
N ILE A 263 12.65 13.01 3.74
CA ILE A 263 11.92 12.20 2.76
C ILE A 263 10.57 11.71 3.33
N GLY A 264 9.70 11.18 2.47
CA GLY A 264 8.33 10.82 2.82
C GLY A 264 8.26 9.72 3.88
N CYS A 265 9.13 8.72 3.77
CA CYS A 265 9.15 7.52 4.64
C CYS A 265 10.06 7.64 5.88
N SER A 266 10.82 8.73 6.03
CA SER A 266 11.84 8.84 7.08
C SER A 266 11.31 8.60 8.49
N ALA A 267 11.99 7.77 9.29
CA ALA A 267 11.65 7.57 10.70
C ALA A 267 12.09 8.73 11.63
N GLU A 268 12.89 9.67 11.12
CA GLU A 268 13.48 10.76 11.89
C GLU A 268 12.43 11.72 12.48
N THR A 269 12.80 12.36 13.59
CA THR A 269 11.91 13.29 14.32
C THR A 269 12.50 14.68 14.53
N GLU A 270 13.80 14.87 14.31
CA GLU A 270 14.48 16.16 14.45
C GLU A 270 15.40 16.43 13.26
N ALA A 271 15.23 17.59 12.61
CA ALA A 271 16.02 17.95 11.45
C ALA A 271 17.43 18.43 11.87
N SER A 272 18.43 18.08 11.08
CA SER A 272 19.81 18.49 11.30
C SER A 272 19.97 20.02 11.26
N PHE A 273 21.02 20.55 11.90
CA PHE A 273 21.32 21.98 11.81
C PHE A 273 21.64 22.43 10.38
N GLU A 274 22.13 21.51 9.53
CA GLU A 274 22.39 21.78 8.11
C GLU A 274 21.09 21.92 7.33
N THR A 275 20.13 21.02 7.53
CA THR A 275 18.78 21.07 6.96
C THR A 275 18.02 22.34 7.35
N ILE A 276 18.22 22.82 8.59
CA ILE A 276 17.55 24.03 9.09
C ILE A 276 18.15 25.33 8.52
N ALA A 277 19.44 25.36 8.17
CA ALA A 277 20.22 26.58 7.90
C ALA A 277 20.01 27.16 6.50
#